data_AF-Q9L3H2-F1
#
_entry.id   AF-Q9L3H2-F1
#
_cell.length_a   1.000
_cell.length_b   1.000
_cell.length_c   1.000
_cell.angle_alpha   90.00
_cell.angle_beta   90.00
_cell.angle_gamma   90.00
#
_symmetry.space_group_name_H-M   'P 1'
#
loop_
_entity.id
_entity.type
_entity.pdbx_description
1 polymer ?
#
loop_
_entity_poly.entity_id
_entity_poly.type
_entity_poly.pdbx_seq_one_letter_code
_entity_poly.pdbx_strand_id
1 'polypeptide(L)'
;RRPMTLGMLACQVRAGEIKPDQSVDKWKLFRALCEAKPLLGIGDRALAVLNALLTFYPKNELAQGNGLIVFPSNIQLSLRTHGMAEQTVRRHLAALVEAGLLVRKDSPNGKRYVRRDRAGEVDEAFGFSLAPLLARAEEIEQLAAAVMAERLHVQRLRERITLCRRDIAKLIEAAVEEEAPGDWQGLYSEFRDLIEGLPRSPTTAQLELLLDELTALRTDILNSLETRIKSTKQRGNADYIERHIQNSK
;
A
#
# COMPACT_ATOMS: atom_id res chain seq x y z
N ARG A 1 -10.30 -35.67 14.29
CA ARG A 1 -9.37 -34.71 14.92
C ARG A 1 -8.42 -34.25 13.83
N ARG A 2 -8.37 -32.95 13.51
CA ARG A 2 -7.39 -32.42 12.53
C ARG A 2 -6.11 -32.03 13.28
N PRO A 3 -4.92 -32.21 12.68
CA PRO A 3 -3.67 -31.84 13.32
C PRO A 3 -3.64 -30.33 13.58
N MET A 4 -3.38 -29.93 14.84
CA MET A 4 -3.06 -28.54 15.17
C MET A 4 -1.72 -28.18 14.54
N THR A 5 -1.66 -27.07 13.80
CA THR A 5 -0.39 -26.51 13.31
C THR A 5 0.18 -25.51 14.32
N LEU A 6 1.50 -25.35 14.35
CA LEU A 6 2.19 -24.41 15.24
C LEU A 6 1.66 -22.96 15.12
N GLY A 7 1.26 -22.54 13.91
CA GLY A 7 0.63 -21.24 13.69
C GLY A 7 -0.70 -21.07 14.43
N MET A 8 -1.51 -22.14 14.56
CA MET A 8 -2.76 -22.10 15.32
C MET A 8 -2.52 -21.98 16.83
N LEU A 9 -1.46 -22.63 17.34
CA LEU A 9 -1.03 -22.49 18.74
C LEU A 9 -0.49 -21.08 19.02
N ALA A 10 0.34 -20.53 18.14
CA ALA A 10 0.86 -19.17 18.29
C ALA A 10 -0.26 -18.12 18.29
N CYS A 11 -1.28 -18.28 17.44
CA CYS A 11 -2.46 -17.42 17.46
C CYS A 11 -3.30 -17.57 18.74
N GLN A 12 -3.40 -18.77 19.31
CA GLN A 12 -4.09 -18.99 20.59
C GLN A 12 -3.33 -18.40 21.78
N VAL A 13 -2.01 -18.54 21.82
CA VAL A 13 -1.15 -17.94 22.85
C VAL A 13 -1.23 -16.42 22.80
N ARG A 14 -1.07 -15.83 21.61
CA ARG A 14 -1.20 -14.37 21.42
C ARG A 14 -2.59 -13.82 21.72
N ALA A 15 -3.65 -14.61 21.47
CA ALA A 15 -5.00 -14.25 21.87
C ALA A 15 -5.19 -14.24 23.40
N GLY A 16 -4.32 -14.92 24.16
CA GLY A 16 -4.27 -14.88 25.62
C GLY A 16 -3.43 -13.73 26.19
N GLU A 17 -2.54 -13.13 25.38
CA GLU A 17 -1.64 -12.03 25.77
C GLU A 17 -2.23 -10.63 25.53
N ILE A 18 -3.52 -10.56 25.17
CA ILE A 18 -4.22 -9.28 24.94
C ILE A 18 -4.24 -8.48 26.23
N LYS A 19 -3.83 -7.21 26.16
CA LYS A 19 -3.91 -6.30 27.31
C LYS A 19 -5.40 -6.05 27.62
N PRO A 20 -5.81 -6.09 28.89
CA PRO A 20 -7.22 -5.98 29.28
C PRO A 20 -7.88 -4.66 28.83
N ASP A 21 -7.09 -3.59 28.66
CA ASP A 21 -7.55 -2.26 28.24
C ASP A 21 -7.52 -2.02 26.72
N GLN A 22 -7.13 -3.03 25.92
CA GLN A 22 -7.04 -2.87 24.48
C GLN A 22 -8.44 -2.87 23.85
N SER A 23 -8.87 -1.72 23.34
CA SER A 23 -10.06 -1.57 22.51
C SER A 23 -9.70 -1.01 21.13
N VAL A 24 -10.32 -1.55 20.08
CA VAL A 24 -10.11 -1.09 18.71
C VAL A 24 -11.45 -1.02 17.98
N ASP A 25 -11.68 0.06 17.23
CA ASP A 25 -12.84 0.19 16.35
C ASP A 25 -12.78 -0.88 15.24
N LYS A 26 -13.83 -1.71 15.15
CA LYS A 26 -13.88 -2.83 14.22
C LYS A 26 -13.82 -2.40 12.75
N TRP A 27 -14.36 -1.24 12.41
CA TRP A 27 -14.38 -0.72 11.04
C TRP A 27 -13.06 -0.05 10.67
N LYS A 28 -12.40 0.61 11.63
CA LYS A 28 -11.03 1.09 11.44
C LYS A 28 -10.09 -0.08 11.14
N LEU A 29 -10.17 -1.14 11.95
CA LEU A 29 -9.38 -2.35 11.75
C LEU A 29 -9.70 -3.06 10.45
N PHE A 30 -10.98 -3.14 10.07
CA PHE A 30 -11.39 -3.74 8.80
C PHE A 30 -10.83 -2.98 7.59
N ARG A 31 -10.82 -1.63 7.62
CA ARG A 31 -10.20 -0.83 6.56
C ARG A 31 -8.69 -1.09 6.49
N ALA A 32 -8.00 -1.15 7.63
CA ALA A 32 -6.58 -1.49 7.66
C ALA A 32 -6.31 -2.88 7.06
N LEU A 33 -7.16 -3.88 7.34
CA LEU A 33 -7.07 -5.21 6.72
C LEU A 33 -7.25 -5.18 5.20
N CYS A 34 -8.18 -4.36 4.69
CA CYS A 34 -8.36 -4.18 3.25
C CYS A 34 -7.12 -3.59 2.58
N GLU A 35 -6.46 -2.63 3.23
CA GLU A 35 -5.21 -2.04 2.72
C GLU A 35 -4.03 -3.02 2.82
N ALA A 36 -3.88 -3.73 3.94
CA ALA A 36 -2.83 -4.69 4.21
C ALA A 36 -2.99 -6.02 3.43
N LYS A 37 -4.08 -6.19 2.68
CA LYS A 37 -4.43 -7.38 1.89
C LYS A 37 -3.24 -7.97 1.09
N PRO A 38 -2.41 -7.19 0.35
CA PRO A 38 -1.30 -7.74 -0.43
C PRO A 38 -0.26 -8.46 0.43
N LEU A 39 -0.04 -8.01 1.66
CA LEU A 39 0.94 -8.56 2.59
C LEU A 39 0.39 -9.73 3.41
N LEU A 40 -0.93 -9.76 3.65
CA LEU A 40 -1.60 -10.81 4.43
C LEU A 40 -1.92 -12.06 3.62
N GLY A 41 -1.85 -12.00 2.28
CA GLY A 41 -2.15 -13.15 1.40
C GLY A 41 -3.63 -13.52 1.35
N ILE A 42 -4.53 -12.57 1.63
CA ILE A 42 -5.97 -12.81 1.74
C ILE A 42 -6.70 -12.29 0.50
N GLY A 43 -7.67 -13.05 -0.01
CA GLY A 43 -8.50 -12.63 -1.14
C GLY A 43 -9.71 -11.79 -0.74
N ASP A 44 -10.27 -11.00 -1.67
CA ASP A 44 -11.42 -10.11 -1.41
C ASP A 44 -12.65 -10.85 -0.86
N ARG A 45 -12.88 -12.06 -1.36
CA ARG A 45 -14.00 -12.90 -0.88
C ARG A 45 -13.84 -13.32 0.58
N ALA A 46 -12.61 -13.49 1.06
CA ALA A 46 -12.36 -13.76 2.47
C ALA A 46 -12.56 -12.52 3.34
N LEU A 47 -12.15 -11.34 2.86
CA LEU A 47 -12.46 -10.07 3.53
C LEU A 47 -13.97 -9.80 3.58
N ALA A 48 -14.73 -10.15 2.53
CA ALA A 48 -16.19 -10.04 2.55
C ALA A 48 -16.84 -10.94 3.63
N VAL A 49 -16.32 -12.15 3.82
CA VAL A 49 -16.75 -13.03 4.91
C VAL A 49 -16.39 -12.45 6.27
N LEU A 50 -15.19 -11.87 6.41
CA LEU A 50 -14.78 -11.20 7.64
C LEU A 50 -15.66 -9.99 7.96
N ASN A 51 -15.97 -9.17 6.95
CA ASN A 51 -16.93 -8.07 7.06
C ASN A 51 -18.27 -8.57 7.61
N ALA A 52 -18.82 -9.61 6.99
CA ALA A 52 -20.05 -10.23 7.44
C ALA A 52 -19.95 -10.69 8.90
N LEU A 53 -18.85 -11.32 9.33
CA LEU A 53 -18.62 -11.70 10.75
C LEU A 53 -18.66 -10.49 11.69
N LEU A 54 -18.00 -9.38 11.34
CA LEU A 54 -17.98 -8.14 12.15
C LEU A 54 -19.37 -7.49 12.29
N THR A 55 -20.27 -7.68 11.32
CA THR A 55 -21.66 -7.21 11.44
C THR A 55 -22.48 -7.96 12.50
N PHE A 56 -22.10 -9.18 12.86
CA PHE A 56 -22.76 -9.93 13.95
C PHE A 56 -22.26 -9.53 15.33
N TYR A 57 -21.17 -8.77 15.40
CA TYR A 57 -20.67 -8.26 16.66
C TYR A 57 -21.43 -6.98 17.06
N PRO A 58 -22.15 -6.97 18.21
CA PRO A 58 -23.12 -5.92 18.53
C PRO A 58 -22.47 -4.58 18.87
N LYS A 59 -21.24 -4.59 19.38
CA LYS A 59 -20.50 -3.36 19.74
C LYS A 59 -19.65 -2.88 18.57
N ASN A 60 -19.29 -1.59 18.59
CA ASN A 60 -18.40 -1.03 17.58
C ASN A 60 -16.92 -1.26 17.92
N GLU A 61 -16.60 -1.34 19.21
CA GLU A 61 -15.25 -1.57 19.71
C GLU A 61 -15.05 -3.04 20.09
N LEU A 62 -14.00 -3.64 19.52
CA LEU A 62 -13.50 -4.96 19.91
C LEU A 62 -12.70 -4.80 21.19
N ALA A 63 -13.20 -5.34 22.31
CA ALA A 63 -12.52 -5.35 23.59
C ALA A 63 -12.68 -6.73 24.26
N GLN A 64 -11.68 -7.16 25.02
CA GLN A 64 -11.67 -8.49 25.65
C GLN A 64 -12.84 -8.68 26.61
N GLY A 65 -13.22 -7.63 27.36
CA GLY A 65 -14.35 -7.63 28.29
C GLY A 65 -15.74 -7.81 27.65
N ASN A 66 -15.85 -7.69 26.32
CA ASN A 66 -17.13 -7.74 25.61
C ASN A 66 -17.42 -9.11 24.95
N GLY A 67 -16.57 -10.13 25.18
CA GLY A 67 -16.70 -11.45 24.58
C GLY A 67 -16.48 -11.42 23.06
N LEU A 68 -15.26 -11.75 22.62
CA LEU A 68 -14.85 -11.67 21.19
C LEU A 68 -15.34 -12.85 20.34
N ILE A 69 -16.40 -13.55 20.73
CA ILE A 69 -16.87 -14.77 20.05
C ILE A 69 -18.16 -14.48 19.30
N VAL A 70 -18.17 -14.73 18.00
CA VAL A 70 -19.36 -14.62 17.14
C VAL A 70 -19.82 -15.99 16.66
N PHE A 71 -21.13 -16.20 16.61
CA PHE A 71 -21.76 -17.49 16.28
C PHE A 71 -22.82 -17.40 15.16
N PRO A 72 -22.52 -16.81 13.98
CA PRO A 72 -23.51 -16.72 12.92
C PRO A 72 -23.78 -18.07 12.25
N SER A 73 -25.02 -18.25 11.78
CA SER A 73 -25.39 -19.37 10.91
C SER A 73 -24.76 -19.21 9.53
N ASN A 74 -24.39 -20.32 8.87
CA ASN A 74 -23.83 -20.29 7.50
C ASN A 74 -24.82 -19.66 6.51
N ILE A 75 -26.13 -19.83 6.72
CA ILE A 75 -27.19 -19.21 5.91
C ILE A 75 -27.13 -17.69 6.05
N GLN A 76 -26.98 -17.17 7.27
CA GLN A 76 -26.91 -15.72 7.52
C GLN A 76 -25.61 -15.11 6.97
N LEU A 77 -24.50 -15.85 7.04
CA LEU A 77 -23.25 -15.45 6.39
C LEU A 77 -23.40 -15.42 4.87
N SER A 78 -24.01 -16.43 4.27
CA SER A 78 -24.27 -16.49 2.83
C SER A 78 -25.09 -15.27 2.36
N LEU A 79 -26.17 -14.95 3.07
CA LEU A 79 -27.01 -13.78 2.77
C LEU A 79 -26.21 -12.46 2.81
N ARG A 80 -25.33 -12.28 3.80
CA ARG A 80 -24.52 -11.05 3.95
C ARG A 80 -23.27 -11.00 3.07
N THR A 81 -22.92 -12.12 2.43
CA THR A 81 -21.76 -12.23 1.52
C THR A 81 -22.22 -12.28 0.06
N HIS A 82 -23.31 -11.57 -0.27
CA HIS A 82 -23.88 -11.51 -1.62
C HIS A 82 -24.28 -12.88 -2.20
N GLY A 83 -24.79 -13.78 -1.35
CA GLY A 83 -25.29 -15.08 -1.79
C GLY A 83 -24.18 -16.10 -2.06
N MET A 84 -22.99 -15.98 -1.45
CA MET A 84 -21.95 -17.01 -1.58
C MET A 84 -22.48 -18.37 -1.11
N ALA A 85 -22.23 -19.42 -1.91
CA ALA A 85 -22.54 -20.79 -1.51
C ALA A 85 -21.83 -21.16 -0.20
N GLU A 86 -22.47 -21.99 0.62
CA GLU A 86 -21.97 -22.39 1.94
C GLU A 86 -20.57 -23.03 1.88
N GLN A 87 -20.29 -23.83 0.85
CA GLN A 87 -18.97 -24.43 0.64
C GLN A 87 -17.89 -23.35 0.45
N THR A 88 -18.20 -22.30 -0.30
CA THR A 88 -17.30 -21.16 -0.55
C THR A 88 -17.07 -20.35 0.72
N VAL A 89 -18.12 -20.09 1.50
CA VAL A 89 -18.01 -19.44 2.83
C VAL A 89 -17.10 -20.26 3.74
N ARG A 90 -17.28 -21.58 3.81
CA ARG A 90 -16.43 -22.48 4.63
C ARG A 90 -14.97 -22.46 4.20
N ARG A 91 -14.68 -22.39 2.90
CA ARG A 91 -13.31 -22.29 2.35
C ARG A 91 -12.67 -20.97 2.76
N HIS A 92 -13.37 -19.85 2.62
CA HIS A 92 -12.85 -18.54 3.02
C HIS A 92 -12.69 -18.41 4.53
N LEU A 93 -13.59 -18.99 5.32
CA LEU A 93 -13.42 -19.12 6.78
C LEU A 93 -12.23 -20.02 7.16
N ALA A 94 -11.78 -20.92 6.30
CA ALA A 94 -10.56 -21.70 6.55
C ALA A 94 -9.32 -20.83 6.25
N ALA A 95 -9.32 -20.12 5.12
CA ALA A 95 -8.24 -19.20 4.76
C ALA A 95 -8.02 -18.10 5.83
N LEU A 96 -9.09 -17.55 6.42
CA LEU A 96 -8.98 -16.57 7.51
C LEU A 96 -8.39 -17.16 8.80
N VAL A 97 -8.61 -18.45 9.05
CA VAL A 97 -8.03 -19.16 10.20
C VAL A 97 -6.56 -19.50 9.94
N GLU A 98 -6.24 -19.94 8.72
CA GLU A 98 -4.87 -20.20 8.29
C GLU A 98 -4.01 -18.93 8.30
N ALA A 99 -4.59 -17.78 7.91
CA ALA A 99 -3.97 -16.47 8.03
C ALA A 99 -3.85 -15.95 9.48
N GLY A 100 -4.36 -16.71 10.47
CA GLY A 100 -4.28 -16.36 11.88
C GLY A 100 -5.11 -15.13 12.27
N LEU A 101 -6.12 -14.78 11.47
CA LEU A 101 -7.05 -13.68 11.78
C LEU A 101 -8.25 -14.14 12.60
N LEU A 102 -8.61 -15.42 12.50
CA LEU A 102 -9.72 -16.01 13.24
C LEU A 102 -9.25 -17.28 13.94
N VAL A 103 -9.80 -17.55 15.13
CA VAL A 103 -9.68 -18.85 15.78
C VAL A 103 -11.05 -19.52 15.82
N ARG A 104 -11.13 -20.75 15.32
CA ARG A 104 -12.34 -21.58 15.50
C ARG A 104 -12.31 -22.18 16.90
N LYS A 105 -13.34 -21.88 17.69
CA LYS A 105 -13.59 -22.56 18.96
C LYS A 105 -14.66 -23.63 18.69
N ASP A 106 -14.18 -24.81 18.28
CA ASP A 106 -15.06 -25.95 17.98
C ASP A 106 -15.53 -26.63 19.28
N SER A 107 -16.81 -27.01 19.31
CA SER A 107 -17.38 -27.83 20.40
C SER A 107 -16.91 -29.29 20.28
N PRO A 108 -16.68 -30.01 21.40
CA PRO A 108 -16.24 -31.41 21.39
C PRO A 108 -17.13 -32.37 20.60
N ASN A 109 -18.38 -32.00 20.28
CA ASN A 109 -19.38 -32.91 19.70
C ASN A 109 -19.82 -32.57 18.26
N GLY A 110 -19.11 -31.68 17.56
CA GLY A 110 -19.32 -31.46 16.12
C GLY A 110 -20.66 -30.83 15.70
N LYS A 111 -21.48 -30.34 16.65
CA LYS A 111 -22.71 -29.56 16.38
C LYS A 111 -22.62 -28.17 17.00
N ARG A 112 -23.06 -27.16 16.26
CA ARG A 112 -23.12 -25.75 16.69
C ARG A 112 -24.40 -25.52 17.48
N TYR A 113 -24.35 -25.67 18.80
CA TYR A 113 -25.45 -25.30 19.69
C TYR A 113 -24.97 -24.37 20.80
N VAL A 114 -25.79 -23.39 21.13
CA VAL A 114 -25.69 -22.62 22.36
C VAL A 114 -26.42 -23.42 23.44
N ARG A 115 -25.72 -23.83 24.51
CA ARG A 115 -26.40 -24.18 25.77
C ARG A 115 -26.69 -22.85 26.47
N ARG A 116 -27.96 -22.49 26.59
CA ARG A 116 -28.42 -21.49 27.58
C ARG A 116 -28.69 -22.27 28.86
N ASP A 117 -28.06 -21.89 29.96
CA ASP A 117 -28.52 -22.36 31.27
C ASP A 117 -29.91 -21.77 31.58
N ARG A 118 -30.67 -22.40 32.47
CA ARG A 118 -31.98 -21.97 32.99
C ARG A 118 -31.97 -20.54 33.54
N ALA A 119 -30.80 -19.95 33.77
CA ALA A 119 -30.61 -18.57 34.21
C ALA A 119 -30.35 -17.55 33.06
N GLY A 120 -30.27 -17.97 31.80
CA GLY A 120 -30.11 -17.06 30.65
C GLY A 120 -28.68 -16.59 30.35
N GLU A 121 -27.70 -16.96 31.17
CA GLU A 121 -26.28 -16.67 30.93
C GLU A 121 -25.64 -17.70 29.96
N VAL A 122 -24.76 -17.21 29.08
CA VAL A 122 -24.12 -17.99 28.01
C VAL A 122 -22.87 -18.67 28.58
N ASP A 123 -23.00 -19.93 29.01
CA ASP A 123 -21.94 -20.63 29.75
C ASP A 123 -20.74 -21.06 28.86
N GLU A 124 -20.96 -21.36 27.57
CA GLU A 124 -19.87 -21.70 26.63
C GLU A 124 -20.18 -21.25 25.19
N ALA A 125 -19.45 -20.25 24.68
CA ALA A 125 -19.61 -19.78 23.30
C ALA A 125 -18.75 -20.60 22.31
N PHE A 126 -19.40 -21.45 21.51
CA PHE A 126 -18.77 -22.21 20.41
C PHE A 126 -19.00 -21.47 19.08
N GLY A 127 -17.91 -20.96 18.48
CA GLY A 127 -17.99 -20.05 17.32
C GLY A 127 -16.63 -19.61 16.79
N PHE A 128 -16.59 -18.43 16.18
CA PHE A 128 -15.36 -17.79 15.71
C PHE A 128 -14.91 -16.73 16.70
N SER A 129 -13.68 -16.86 17.20
CA SER A 129 -13.04 -15.85 18.04
C SER A 129 -12.34 -14.81 17.18
N LEU A 130 -12.69 -13.55 17.43
CA LEU A 130 -12.05 -12.33 16.90
C LEU A 130 -10.85 -11.88 17.75
N ALA A 131 -10.51 -12.62 18.82
CA ALA A 131 -9.37 -12.31 19.67
C ALA A 131 -8.04 -12.11 18.89
N PRO A 132 -7.72 -12.91 17.84
CA PRO A 132 -6.50 -12.68 17.07
C PRO A 132 -6.48 -11.33 16.33
N LEU A 133 -7.64 -10.79 15.94
CA LEU A 133 -7.73 -9.47 15.31
C LEU A 133 -7.34 -8.36 16.28
N LEU A 134 -7.79 -8.47 17.53
CA LEU A 134 -7.44 -7.50 18.57
C LEU A 134 -5.96 -7.59 18.93
N ALA A 135 -5.45 -8.82 19.12
CA ALA A 135 -4.03 -9.06 19.42
C ALA A 135 -3.09 -8.53 18.31
N ARG A 136 -3.51 -8.63 17.05
CA ARG A 136 -2.73 -8.21 15.88
C ARG A 136 -3.12 -6.84 15.34
N ALA A 137 -3.94 -6.07 16.07
CA ALA A 137 -4.46 -4.81 15.56
C ALA A 137 -3.34 -3.84 15.17
N GLU A 138 -2.33 -3.69 16.03
CA GLU A 138 -1.18 -2.83 15.77
C GLU A 138 -0.33 -3.31 14.58
N GLU A 139 -0.07 -4.63 14.49
CA GLU A 139 0.62 -5.25 13.35
C GLU A 139 -0.11 -4.95 12.03
N ILE A 140 -1.44 -5.12 12.02
CA ILE A 140 -2.28 -4.87 10.85
C ILE A 140 -2.25 -3.38 10.47
N GLU A 141 -2.33 -2.47 11.44
CA GLU A 141 -2.23 -1.03 11.20
C GLU A 141 -0.86 -0.65 10.61
N GLN A 142 0.24 -1.22 11.11
CA GLN A 142 1.58 -1.01 10.58
C GLN A 142 1.71 -1.54 9.13
N LEU A 143 1.19 -2.74 8.85
CA LEU A 143 1.18 -3.30 7.50
C LEU A 143 0.37 -2.43 6.53
N ALA A 144 -0.80 -1.94 6.97
CA ALA A 144 -1.63 -1.04 6.18
C ALA A 144 -0.90 0.28 5.88
N ALA A 145 -0.26 0.87 6.89
CA ALA A 145 0.52 2.09 6.74
C ALA A 145 1.69 1.90 5.75
N ALA A 146 2.40 0.76 5.81
CA ALA A 146 3.47 0.44 4.88
C ALA A 146 2.97 0.32 3.44
N VAL A 147 1.85 -0.37 3.20
CA VAL A 147 1.25 -0.48 1.85
C VAL A 147 0.81 0.89 1.32
N MET A 148 0.19 1.72 2.17
CA MET A 148 -0.22 3.06 1.78
C MET A 148 0.99 3.96 1.47
N ALA A 149 2.05 3.89 2.28
CA ALA A 149 3.27 4.65 2.06
C ALA A 149 3.93 4.26 0.73
N GLU A 150 4.02 2.97 0.41
CA GLU A 150 4.56 2.48 -0.85
C GLU A 150 3.74 2.97 -2.06
N ARG A 151 2.41 2.90 -1.98
CA ARG A 151 1.54 3.40 -3.05
C ARG A 151 1.72 4.90 -3.28
N LEU A 152 1.80 5.68 -2.19
CA LEU A 152 2.01 7.12 -2.26
C LEU A 152 3.40 7.46 -2.82
N HIS A 153 4.42 6.69 -2.45
CA HIS A 153 5.78 6.82 -2.99
C HIS A 153 5.80 6.60 -4.50
N VAL A 154 5.23 5.49 -4.97
CA VAL A 154 5.11 5.19 -6.41
C VAL A 154 4.33 6.28 -7.15
N GLN A 155 3.25 6.80 -6.55
CA GLN A 155 2.50 7.91 -7.13
C GLN A 155 3.37 9.16 -7.28
N ARG A 156 4.08 9.56 -6.22
CA ARG A 156 4.98 10.73 -6.24
C ARG A 156 6.12 10.57 -7.24
N LEU A 157 6.70 9.38 -7.35
CA LEU A 157 7.72 9.09 -8.37
C LEU A 157 7.16 9.33 -9.78
N ARG A 158 5.98 8.79 -10.09
CA ARG A 158 5.33 8.98 -11.39
C ARG A 158 5.01 10.44 -11.70
N GLU A 159 4.53 11.19 -10.70
CA GLU A 159 4.29 12.63 -10.82
C GLU A 159 5.59 13.37 -11.13
N ARG A 160 6.68 13.11 -10.39
CA ARG A 160 7.99 13.72 -10.60
C ARG A 160 8.58 13.36 -11.98
N ILE A 161 8.48 12.11 -12.41
CA ILE A 161 8.90 11.66 -13.75
C ILE A 161 8.13 12.43 -14.82
N THR A 162 6.81 12.55 -14.67
CA THR A 162 5.97 13.27 -15.64
C THR A 162 6.37 14.74 -15.76
N LEU A 163 6.64 15.40 -14.62
CA LEU A 163 7.12 16.77 -14.60
C LEU A 163 8.51 16.90 -15.24
N CYS A 164 9.45 16.03 -14.87
CA CYS A 164 10.81 16.07 -15.41
C CYS A 164 10.83 15.86 -16.92
N ARG A 165 10.02 14.93 -17.44
CA ARG A 165 9.86 14.71 -18.89
C ARG A 165 9.34 15.94 -19.61
N ARG A 166 8.35 16.64 -19.03
CA ARG A 166 7.82 17.88 -19.59
C ARG A 166 8.86 19.00 -19.57
N ASP A 167 9.62 19.11 -18.49
CA ASP A 167 10.67 20.12 -18.36
C ASP A 167 11.80 19.90 -19.37
N ILE A 168 12.28 18.65 -19.53
CA ILE A 168 13.30 18.29 -20.53
C ILE A 168 12.83 18.65 -21.94
N ALA A 169 11.60 18.24 -22.31
CA ALA A 169 11.04 18.54 -23.63
C ALA A 169 11.00 20.05 -23.90
N LYS A 170 10.55 20.84 -22.93
CA LYS A 170 10.50 22.32 -23.06
C LYS A 170 11.88 22.95 -23.15
N LEU A 171 12.87 22.45 -22.39
CA LEU A 171 14.22 22.98 -22.44
C LEU A 171 14.88 22.71 -23.80
N ILE A 172 14.68 21.52 -24.36
CA ILE A 172 15.18 21.16 -25.69
C ILE A 172 14.47 21.98 -26.77
N GLU A 173 13.14 22.10 -26.70
CA GLU A 173 12.35 22.92 -27.63
C GLU A 173 12.83 24.38 -27.64
N ALA A 174 12.96 25.01 -26.47
CA ALA A 174 13.46 26.37 -26.35
C ALA A 174 14.91 26.51 -26.87
N ALA A 175 15.77 25.51 -26.63
CA ALA A 175 17.14 25.54 -27.11
C ALA A 175 17.23 25.45 -28.64
N VAL A 176 16.32 24.69 -29.26
CA VAL A 176 16.22 24.57 -30.72
C VAL A 176 15.63 25.84 -31.34
N GLU A 177 14.57 26.40 -30.75
CA GLU A 177 13.94 27.65 -31.21
C GLU A 177 14.89 28.86 -31.14
N GLU A 178 15.71 28.95 -30.09
CA GLU A 178 16.71 30.01 -29.91
C GLU A 178 18.02 29.73 -30.67
N GLU A 179 18.03 28.72 -31.56
CA GLU A 179 19.19 28.27 -32.35
C GLU A 179 20.47 28.13 -31.51
N ALA A 180 20.35 27.64 -30.27
CA ALA A 180 21.51 27.48 -29.41
C ALA A 180 22.41 26.36 -29.99
N PRO A 181 23.72 26.57 -30.21
CA PRO A 181 24.67 25.48 -30.37
C PRO A 181 24.68 24.52 -29.19
N GLY A 182 24.58 23.24 -29.51
CA GLY A 182 24.61 22.11 -28.59
C GLY A 182 24.22 20.83 -29.33
N ASP A 183 24.59 19.68 -28.77
CA ASP A 183 24.12 18.40 -29.28
C ASP A 183 22.72 18.07 -28.71
N TRP A 184 21.73 18.91 -29.06
CA TRP A 184 20.34 18.72 -28.62
C TRP A 184 19.74 17.43 -29.18
N GLN A 185 20.21 16.99 -30.36
CA GLN A 185 19.78 15.75 -30.98
C GLN A 185 20.26 14.54 -30.18
N GLY A 186 21.52 14.53 -29.72
CA GLY A 186 22.06 13.50 -28.83
C GLY A 186 21.31 13.44 -27.49
N LEU A 187 21.11 14.59 -26.84
CA LEU A 187 20.37 14.67 -25.56
C LEU A 187 18.90 14.23 -25.72
N TYR A 188 18.27 14.53 -26.85
CA TYR A 188 16.91 14.07 -27.15
C TYR A 188 16.85 12.56 -27.44
N SER A 189 17.89 11.99 -28.05
CA SER A 189 18.00 10.54 -28.24
C SER A 189 18.14 9.83 -26.89
N GLU A 190 19.03 10.30 -26.01
CA GLU A 190 19.20 9.76 -24.66
C GLU A 190 17.89 9.83 -23.87
N PHE A 191 17.20 10.97 -23.92
CA PHE A 191 15.86 11.12 -23.32
C PHE A 191 14.86 10.08 -23.81
N ARG A 192 14.85 9.78 -25.12
CA ARG A 192 13.96 8.80 -25.72
C ARG A 192 14.30 7.39 -25.24
N ASP A 193 15.58 7.03 -25.27
CA ASP A 193 16.05 5.70 -24.88
C ASP A 193 15.70 5.39 -23.41
N LEU A 194 15.81 6.38 -22.52
CA LEU A 194 15.39 6.27 -21.12
C LEU A 194 13.88 5.98 -20.98
N ILE A 195 13.03 6.59 -21.81
CA ILE A 195 11.59 6.38 -21.76
C ILE A 195 11.19 5.04 -22.38
N GLU A 196 11.80 4.67 -23.51
CA GLU A 196 11.50 3.43 -24.23
C GLU A 196 12.05 2.19 -23.51
N GLY A 197 13.07 2.36 -22.66
CA GLY A 197 13.65 1.29 -21.83
C GLY A 197 12.75 0.79 -20.70
N LEU A 198 11.62 1.45 -20.39
CA LEU A 198 10.74 1.05 -19.29
C LEU A 198 9.82 -0.12 -19.66
N PRO A 199 9.71 -1.15 -18.79
CA PRO A 199 8.71 -2.18 -18.96
C PRO A 199 7.29 -1.63 -18.73
N ARG A 200 6.28 -2.34 -19.23
CA ARG A 200 4.85 -1.96 -19.06
C ARG A 200 4.41 -1.86 -17.59
N SER A 201 5.05 -2.59 -16.69
CA SER A 201 4.78 -2.57 -15.25
C SER A 201 6.10 -2.41 -14.50
N PRO A 202 6.64 -1.17 -14.40
CA PRO A 202 7.91 -0.93 -13.74
C PRO A 202 7.78 -1.12 -12.23
N THR A 203 8.83 -1.68 -11.64
CA THR A 203 9.02 -1.76 -10.19
C THR A 203 9.34 -0.38 -9.61
N THR A 204 9.16 -0.19 -8.30
CA THR A 204 9.51 1.05 -7.61
C THR A 204 10.97 1.44 -7.84
N ALA A 205 11.89 0.47 -7.72
CA ALA A 205 13.32 0.70 -7.97
C ALA A 205 13.63 1.17 -9.40
N GLN A 206 12.89 0.65 -10.40
CA GLN A 206 13.04 1.12 -11.79
C GLN A 206 12.51 2.54 -11.99
N LEU A 207 11.46 2.93 -11.27
CA LEU A 207 10.94 4.30 -11.29
C LEU A 207 11.91 5.28 -10.61
N GLU A 208 12.55 4.87 -9.52
CA GLU A 208 13.59 5.67 -8.84
C GLU A 208 14.79 5.89 -9.76
N LEU A 209 15.33 4.80 -10.33
CA LEU A 209 16.46 4.85 -11.25
C LEU A 209 16.17 5.76 -12.45
N LEU A 210 15.00 5.59 -13.08
CA LEU A 210 14.58 6.46 -14.19
C LEU A 210 14.54 7.93 -13.77
N LEU A 211 13.99 8.23 -12.59
CA LEU A 211 13.86 9.60 -12.12
C LEU A 211 15.24 10.23 -11.90
N ASP A 212 16.19 9.49 -11.37
CA ASP A 212 17.56 9.94 -11.18
C ASP A 212 18.23 10.22 -12.54
N GLU A 213 18.10 9.31 -13.51
CA GLU A 213 18.62 9.48 -14.87
C GLU A 213 18.01 10.69 -15.59
N LEU A 214 16.68 10.86 -15.52
CA LEU A 214 16.01 12.03 -16.09
C LEU A 214 16.42 13.33 -15.39
N THR A 215 16.66 13.30 -14.07
CA THR A 215 17.10 14.49 -13.34
C THR A 215 18.54 14.87 -13.69
N ALA A 216 19.41 13.87 -13.90
CA ALA A 216 20.77 14.08 -14.38
C ALA A 216 20.76 14.70 -15.79
N LEU A 217 20.00 14.11 -16.72
CA LEU A 217 19.86 14.63 -18.08
C LEU A 217 19.32 16.07 -18.09
N ARG A 218 18.32 16.37 -17.26
CA ARG A 218 17.81 17.74 -17.09
C ARG A 218 18.91 18.69 -16.62
N THR A 219 19.72 18.27 -15.66
CA THR A 219 20.83 19.06 -15.12
C THR A 219 21.86 19.34 -16.21
N ASP A 220 22.20 18.36 -17.04
CA ASP A 220 23.17 18.53 -18.13
C ASP A 220 22.67 19.48 -19.22
N ILE A 221 21.38 19.41 -19.55
CA ILE A 221 20.71 20.37 -20.44
C ILE A 221 20.79 21.79 -19.86
N LEU A 222 20.45 21.96 -18.58
CA LEU A 222 20.52 23.27 -17.91
C LEU A 222 21.94 23.82 -17.84
N ASN A 223 22.94 22.99 -17.51
CA ASN A 223 24.35 23.39 -17.46
C ASN A 223 24.86 23.83 -18.83
N SER A 224 24.46 23.12 -19.90
CA SER A 224 24.80 23.46 -21.28
C SER A 224 24.21 24.81 -21.68
N LEU A 225 22.97 25.09 -21.28
CA LEU A 225 22.32 26.39 -21.50
C LEU A 225 22.94 27.52 -20.65
N GLU A 226 23.25 27.25 -19.37
CA GLU A 226 23.76 28.27 -18.44
C GLU A 226 25.19 28.71 -18.75
N THR A 227 26.10 27.74 -18.98
CA THR A 227 27.48 27.99 -19.40
C THR A 227 27.52 28.93 -20.60
N ARG A 228 26.54 28.75 -21.49
CA ARG A 228 26.39 29.55 -22.69
C ARG A 228 25.87 30.95 -22.42
N ILE A 229 24.82 31.13 -21.62
CA ILE A 229 24.34 32.47 -21.22
C ILE A 229 25.49 33.29 -20.60
N LYS A 230 26.33 32.67 -19.78
CA LYS A 230 27.52 33.29 -19.18
C LYS A 230 28.55 33.67 -20.25
N SER A 231 28.82 32.81 -21.23
CA SER A 231 29.74 33.10 -22.34
C SER A 231 29.28 34.25 -23.24
N THR A 232 27.98 34.34 -23.55
CA THR A 232 27.42 35.42 -24.37
C THR A 232 27.52 36.77 -23.65
N LYS A 233 27.26 36.80 -22.33
CA LYS A 233 27.45 38.02 -21.51
C LYS A 233 28.91 38.47 -21.44
N GLN A 234 29.86 37.53 -21.37
CA GLN A 234 31.30 37.86 -21.41
C GLN A 234 31.75 38.40 -22.77
N ARG A 235 31.26 37.84 -23.89
CA ARG A 235 31.53 38.36 -25.24
C ARG A 235 30.96 39.77 -25.43
N GLY A 236 29.73 40.03 -24.99
CA GLY A 236 29.13 41.37 -25.06
C GLY A 236 29.92 42.43 -24.27
N ASN A 237 30.52 42.04 -23.15
CA ASN A 237 31.41 42.93 -22.38
C ASN A 237 32.79 43.08 -23.03
N ALA A 238 33.35 42.04 -23.64
CA ALA A 238 34.63 42.10 -24.35
C ALA A 238 34.53 42.99 -25.61
N ASP A 239 33.45 42.88 -26.38
CA ASP A 239 33.17 43.74 -27.55
C ASP A 239 33.00 45.22 -27.16
N TYR A 240 32.57 45.50 -25.93
CA TYR A 240 32.50 46.86 -25.38
C TYR A 240 33.88 47.39 -24.93
N ILE A 241 34.75 46.51 -24.43
CA ILE A 241 36.10 46.87 -23.94
C ILE A 241 37.09 47.01 -25.11
N GLU A 242 37.01 46.18 -26.14
CA GLU A 242 37.94 46.20 -27.29
C GLU A 242 37.73 47.42 -28.22
N ARG A 243 36.54 48.03 -28.23
CA ARG A 243 36.29 49.25 -29.02
C ARG A 243 36.91 50.53 -28.44
N HIS A 244 37.60 50.47 -27.30
CA HIS A 244 38.01 51.66 -26.56
C HIS A 244 39.52 51.87 -26.34
N ILE A 245 40.39 51.22 -27.13
CA ILE A 245 41.84 51.54 -27.14
C ILE A 245 42.36 51.69 -28.57
N GLN A 246 42.06 52.81 -29.21
CA GLN A 246 42.95 53.44 -30.19
C GLN A 246 42.81 54.96 -30.11
N ASN A 247 43.81 55.62 -29.53
CA ASN A 247 44.16 56.99 -29.89
C ASN A 247 45.68 57.20 -29.70
N SER A 248 46.36 57.06 -30.84
CA SER A 248 47.32 57.99 -31.44
C SER A 248 48.53 58.47 -30.64
N LYS A 249 49.72 58.14 -31.16
CA LYS A 249 50.90 59.01 -31.15
C LYS A 249 50.92 59.84 -32.43
#